data_AF-A0A3N5PG54-F1
#
_entry.id   AF-A0A3N5PG54-F1
#
_cell.length_a   1.000
_cell.length_b   1.000
_cell.length_c   1.000
_cell.angle_alpha   90.00
_cell.angle_beta   90.00
_cell.angle_gamma   90.00
#
_symmetry.space_group_name_H-M   'P 1'
#
loop_
_entity.id
_entity.type
_entity.pdbx_description
1 polymer ?
#
loop_
_entity_poly.entity_id
_entity_poly.type
_entity_poly.pdbx_seq_one_letter_code
_entity_poly.pdbx_strand_id
1 'polypeptide(L)'
;MGEKRSYRSFMARNGLTGFQVRHQETDLHIQADRNLENEVSTWVIEVRLSIEDYARSHPGFLESYTPLPDDPFAPSIVRDMLESSLIAGVGPMAAVAGAIAHHIGKRCVELTSGEVIVENGGDIFLRVLEPITTAIWAGTSPLSGRVGIAVAAGRMPLGICTSSGTV
;
A
#
# COMPACT_ATOMS: atom_id res chain seq x y z
N MET A 1 -5.74 -20.11 0.61
CA MET A 1 -4.87 -20.41 -0.54
C MET A 1 -5.02 -19.27 -1.53
N GLY A 2 -4.08 -18.32 -1.55
CA GLY A 2 -4.23 -17.08 -2.34
C GLY A 2 -4.14 -17.38 -3.84
N GLU A 3 -5.04 -16.79 -4.62
CA GLU A 3 -4.99 -16.84 -6.08
C GLU A 3 -3.63 -16.31 -6.55
N LYS A 4 -2.98 -17.03 -7.47
CA LYS A 4 -1.68 -16.63 -8.01
C LYS A 4 -1.91 -15.32 -8.78
N ARG A 5 -1.38 -14.18 -8.27
CA ARG A 5 -1.53 -12.83 -8.84
C ARG A 5 -0.84 -12.71 -10.21
N SER A 6 -1.37 -13.39 -11.22
CA SER A 6 -0.84 -13.45 -12.58
C SER A 6 -0.84 -12.08 -13.27
N TYR A 7 -1.69 -11.15 -12.83
CA TYR A 7 -1.71 -9.79 -13.37
C TYR A 7 -0.37 -9.05 -13.17
N ARG A 8 0.40 -9.35 -12.11
CA ARG A 8 1.67 -8.67 -11.81
C ARG A 8 2.71 -8.81 -12.93
N SER A 9 2.70 -9.92 -13.68
CA SER A 9 3.62 -10.10 -14.81
C SER A 9 3.34 -9.19 -16.02
N PHE A 10 2.16 -8.57 -16.10
CA PHE A 10 1.75 -7.72 -17.22
C PHE A 10 1.85 -6.22 -16.90
N MET A 11 2.23 -5.84 -15.68
CA MET A 11 2.21 -4.44 -15.21
C MET A 11 3.60 -3.79 -15.11
N ALA A 12 4.63 -4.40 -15.71
CA ALA A 12 5.99 -3.86 -15.67
C ALA A 12 6.08 -2.52 -16.42
N ARG A 13 6.59 -1.49 -15.74
CA ARG A 13 6.87 -0.18 -16.33
C ARG A 13 8.29 -0.17 -16.89
N ASN A 14 8.46 0.34 -18.11
CA ASN A 14 9.77 0.51 -18.71
C ASN A 14 10.68 1.35 -17.80
N GLY A 15 11.90 0.90 -17.58
CA GLY A 15 12.86 1.57 -16.71
C GLY A 15 12.74 1.24 -15.22
N LEU A 16 11.69 0.52 -14.78
CA LEU A 16 11.55 0.04 -13.41
C LEU A 16 11.73 -1.48 -13.34
N THR A 17 12.41 -1.92 -12.29
CA THR A 17 12.56 -3.32 -11.90
C THR A 17 11.46 -3.68 -10.89
N GLY A 18 10.71 -4.73 -11.19
CA GLY A 18 9.70 -5.30 -10.29
C GLY A 18 10.33 -6.30 -9.31
N PHE A 19 9.96 -6.23 -8.03
CA PHE A 19 10.34 -7.20 -7.01
C PHE A 19 9.22 -7.38 -5.97
N GLN A 20 9.31 -8.46 -5.18
CA GLN A 20 8.28 -8.83 -4.21
C GLN A 20 8.87 -8.98 -2.82
N VAL A 21 8.20 -8.40 -1.82
CA VAL A 21 8.54 -8.58 -0.40
C VAL A 21 7.33 -9.14 0.33
N ARG A 22 7.53 -10.28 1.00
CA ARG A 22 6.51 -10.96 1.78
C ARG A 22 6.94 -11.11 3.22
N HIS A 23 6.10 -10.66 4.15
CA HIS A 23 6.28 -10.88 5.57
C HIS A 23 4.92 -11.13 6.23
N GLN A 24 4.71 -12.34 6.72
CA GLN A 24 3.42 -12.81 7.25
C GLN A 24 2.27 -12.53 6.26
N GLU A 25 1.26 -11.73 6.64
CA GLU A 25 0.11 -11.38 5.79
C GLU A 25 0.43 -10.27 4.77
N THR A 26 1.55 -9.56 4.93
CA THR A 26 1.94 -8.47 4.04
C THR A 26 2.61 -9.04 2.77
N ASP A 27 2.04 -8.75 1.60
CA ASP A 27 2.57 -9.16 0.28
C ASP A 27 2.66 -7.95 -0.65
N LEU A 28 3.84 -7.32 -0.63
CA LEU A 28 4.14 -6.15 -1.46
C LEU A 28 4.68 -6.56 -2.82
N HIS A 29 4.18 -5.91 -3.86
CA HIS A 29 4.84 -5.87 -5.17
C HIS A 29 5.26 -4.44 -5.47
N ILE A 30 6.55 -4.28 -5.76
CA ILE A 30 7.18 -2.97 -5.85
C ILE A 30 7.84 -2.84 -7.21
N GLN A 31 7.74 -1.66 -7.81
CA GLN A 31 8.51 -1.29 -8.99
C GLN A 31 9.30 -0.02 -8.68
N ALA A 32 10.61 -0.07 -8.91
CA ALA A 32 11.54 1.04 -8.73
C ALA A 32 12.70 0.94 -9.73
N ASP A 33 13.49 1.99 -9.90
CA ASP A 33 14.65 2.01 -10.80
C ASP A 33 15.81 1.09 -10.38
N ARG A 34 15.75 0.54 -9.17
CA ARG A 34 16.68 -0.45 -8.62
C ARG A 34 15.97 -1.43 -7.70
N ASN A 35 16.59 -2.58 -7.47
CA ASN A 35 16.11 -3.55 -6.48
C ASN A 35 16.45 -3.07 -5.06
N LEU A 36 15.43 -2.99 -4.19
CA LEU A 36 15.52 -2.61 -2.77
C LEU A 36 14.93 -3.71 -1.86
N GLU A 37 14.89 -4.97 -2.31
CA GLU A 37 14.22 -6.07 -1.60
C GLU A 37 14.70 -6.24 -0.16
N ASN A 38 16.01 -6.11 0.09
CA ASN A 38 16.59 -6.24 1.42
C ASN A 38 16.17 -5.09 2.34
N GLU A 39 16.29 -3.85 1.86
CA GLU A 39 15.91 -2.64 2.58
C GLU A 39 14.42 -2.65 2.92
N VAL A 40 13.58 -2.97 1.93
CA VAL A 40 12.14 -3.06 2.10
C VAL A 40 11.75 -4.18 3.06
N SER A 41 12.42 -5.33 3.01
CA SER A 41 12.17 -6.43 3.95
C SER A 41 12.36 -5.97 5.40
N THR A 42 13.45 -5.25 5.69
CA THR A 42 13.69 -4.65 7.01
C THR A 42 12.59 -3.65 7.38
N TRP A 43 12.23 -2.73 6.48
CA TRP A 43 11.22 -1.71 6.78
C TRP A 43 9.84 -2.29 7.00
N VAL A 44 9.43 -3.31 6.23
CA VAL A 44 8.14 -4.00 6.41
C VAL A 44 8.05 -4.60 7.81
N ILE A 45 9.14 -5.21 8.30
CA ILE A 45 9.19 -5.73 9.68
C ILE A 45 9.04 -4.60 10.69
N GLU A 46 9.76 -3.48 10.52
CA GLU A 46 9.68 -2.32 11.42
C GLU A 46 8.27 -1.72 11.51
N VAL A 47 7.61 -1.49 10.36
CA VAL A 47 6.26 -0.92 10.38
C VAL A 47 5.23 -1.87 10.96
N ARG A 48 5.37 -3.18 10.72
CA ARG A 48 4.51 -4.20 11.33
C ARG A 48 4.67 -4.24 12.83
N LEU A 49 5.91 -4.31 13.32
CA LEU A 49 6.18 -4.28 14.76
C LEU A 49 5.62 -3.02 15.42
N SER A 50 5.70 -1.86 14.75
CA SER A 50 5.11 -0.62 15.25
C SER A 50 3.59 -0.71 15.45
N ILE A 51 2.88 -1.37 14.52
CA ILE A 51 1.44 -1.60 14.61
C ILE A 51 1.11 -2.63 15.69
N GLU A 52 1.83 -3.77 15.68
CA GLU A 52 1.62 -4.88 16.62
C GLU A 52 1.89 -4.47 18.07
N ASP A 53 2.94 -3.68 18.31
CA ASP A 53 3.29 -3.17 19.64
C ASP A 53 2.28 -2.15 20.15
N TYR A 54 1.80 -1.26 19.28
CA TYR A 54 0.73 -0.32 19.62
C TYR A 54 -0.57 -1.06 19.96
N ALA A 55 -0.95 -2.05 19.15
CA ALA A 55 -2.12 -2.88 19.39
C ALA A 55 -2.06 -3.61 20.75
N ARG A 56 -0.86 -4.06 21.16
CA ARG A 56 -0.67 -4.76 22.44
C ARG A 56 -0.95 -3.87 23.66
N SER A 57 -0.67 -2.58 23.57
CA SER A 57 -0.92 -1.60 24.65
C SER A 57 -2.28 -0.90 24.54
N HIS A 58 -3.00 -1.05 23.42
CA HIS A 58 -4.29 -0.41 23.16
C HIS A 58 -5.38 -1.44 22.81
N PRO A 59 -5.97 -2.11 23.80
CA PRO A 59 -7.06 -3.05 23.57
C PRO A 59 -8.20 -2.42 22.78
N GLY A 60 -8.69 -3.12 21.74
CA GLY A 60 -9.74 -2.61 20.85
C GLY A 60 -9.22 -1.91 19.60
N PHE A 61 -7.92 -1.64 19.48
CA PHE A 61 -7.34 -1.05 18.27
C PHE A 61 -7.55 -1.93 17.03
N LEU A 62 -7.37 -3.24 17.17
CA LEU A 62 -7.49 -4.19 16.05
C LEU A 62 -8.94 -4.48 15.69
N GLU A 63 -9.83 -4.49 16.68
CA GLU A 63 -11.22 -4.92 16.55
C GLU A 63 -12.20 -3.77 16.31
N SER A 64 -11.75 -2.51 16.43
CA SER A 64 -12.64 -1.38 16.24
C SER A 64 -13.13 -1.31 14.79
N TYR A 65 -14.43 -1.13 14.62
CA TYR A 65 -15.08 -0.82 13.33
C TYR A 65 -15.46 0.66 13.21
N THR A 66 -15.17 1.45 14.24
CA THR A 66 -15.43 2.90 14.30
C THR A 66 -14.13 3.67 14.55
N PRO A 67 -14.08 4.98 14.26
CA PRO A 67 -12.93 5.79 14.59
C PRO A 67 -12.53 5.68 16.06
N LEU A 68 -11.23 5.67 16.32
CA LEU A 68 -10.66 5.77 17.65
C LEU A 68 -10.11 7.19 17.87
N PRO A 69 -9.94 7.63 19.13
CA PRO A 69 -9.31 8.92 19.41
C PRO A 69 -7.92 9.02 18.79
N ASP A 70 -7.53 10.23 18.40
CA ASP A 70 -6.16 10.52 17.99
C ASP A 70 -5.18 10.26 19.16
N ASP A 71 -3.99 9.79 18.83
CA ASP A 71 -2.87 9.62 19.77
C ASP A 71 -1.60 10.24 19.17
N PRO A 72 -1.25 11.46 19.58
CA PRO A 72 -0.04 12.15 19.11
C PRO A 72 1.27 11.42 19.41
N PHE A 73 1.29 10.49 20.37
CA PHE A 73 2.46 9.73 20.77
C PHE A 73 2.56 8.36 20.07
N ALA A 74 1.53 7.97 19.30
CA ALA A 74 1.56 6.74 18.54
C ALA A 74 2.65 6.77 17.44
N PRO A 75 3.17 5.59 17.04
CA PRO A 75 4.06 5.49 15.89
C PRO A 75 3.46 6.16 14.66
N SER A 76 4.29 6.72 13.78
CA SER A 76 3.82 7.51 12.62
C SER A 76 2.80 6.76 11.76
N ILE A 77 3.02 5.47 11.48
CA ILE A 77 2.08 4.65 10.72
C ILE A 77 0.72 4.49 11.42
N VAL A 78 0.72 4.38 12.75
CA VAL A 78 -0.52 4.27 13.54
C VAL A 78 -1.26 5.60 13.52
N ARG A 79 -0.56 6.74 13.64
CA ARG A 79 -1.18 8.06 13.52
C ARG A 79 -1.85 8.26 12.16
N ASP A 80 -1.18 7.90 11.08
CA ASP A 80 -1.76 7.98 9.74
C ASP A 80 -3.00 7.07 9.60
N MET A 81 -3.00 5.90 10.23
CA MET A 81 -4.15 5.00 10.29
C MET A 81 -5.32 5.60 11.08
N LEU A 82 -5.06 6.20 12.25
CA LEU A 82 -6.06 6.86 13.09
C LEU A 82 -6.69 8.06 12.37
N GLU A 83 -5.87 8.91 11.75
CA GLU A 83 -6.33 10.08 10.99
C GLU A 83 -7.21 9.66 9.81
N SER A 84 -6.74 8.69 9.01
CA SER A 84 -7.50 8.18 7.86
C SER A 84 -8.83 7.54 8.28
N SER A 85 -8.81 6.81 9.40
CA SER A 85 -9.98 6.20 10.03
C SER A 85 -11.00 7.24 10.47
N LEU A 86 -10.56 8.34 11.08
CA LEU A 86 -11.43 9.45 11.48
C LEU A 86 -12.12 10.10 10.28
N ILE A 87 -11.37 10.36 9.21
CA ILE A 87 -11.91 10.98 7.98
C ILE A 87 -12.94 10.06 7.31
N ALA A 88 -12.67 8.76 7.26
CA ALA A 88 -13.52 7.78 6.58
C ALA A 88 -14.66 7.22 7.44
N GLY A 89 -14.68 7.49 8.76
CA GLY A 89 -15.72 7.00 9.66
C GLY A 89 -15.69 5.49 9.91
N VAL A 90 -14.51 4.87 9.80
CA VAL A 90 -14.29 3.40 9.96
C VAL A 90 -13.24 3.14 11.03
N GLY A 91 -12.96 1.88 11.35
CA GLY A 91 -11.85 1.52 12.27
C GLY A 91 -10.45 1.67 11.66
N PRO A 92 -9.39 1.85 12.47
CA PRO A 92 -8.01 2.07 11.99
C PRO A 92 -7.45 0.95 11.11
N MET A 93 -7.83 -0.29 11.39
CA MET A 93 -7.38 -1.44 10.59
C MET A 93 -7.89 -1.41 9.14
N ALA A 94 -8.94 -0.64 8.83
CA ALA A 94 -9.38 -0.44 7.45
C ALA A 94 -8.34 0.30 6.58
N ALA A 95 -7.41 1.03 7.20
CA ALA A 95 -6.36 1.79 6.51
C ALA A 95 -5.01 1.05 6.43
N VAL A 96 -4.88 -0.14 7.04
CA VAL A 96 -3.57 -0.77 7.30
C VAL A 96 -2.74 -1.05 6.04
N ALA A 97 -3.37 -1.56 4.98
CA ALA A 97 -2.64 -1.96 3.78
C ALA A 97 -2.14 -0.74 2.99
N GLY A 98 -2.99 0.28 2.83
CA GLY A 98 -2.62 1.59 2.29
C GLY A 98 -1.57 2.33 3.13
N ALA A 99 -1.66 2.29 4.46
CA ALA A 99 -0.68 2.90 5.35
C ALA A 99 0.71 2.23 5.18
N ILE A 100 0.77 0.90 5.12
CA ILE A 100 2.02 0.18 4.84
C ILE A 100 2.57 0.56 3.46
N ALA A 101 1.73 0.56 2.41
CA ALA A 101 2.17 0.93 1.06
C ALA A 101 2.72 2.37 1.01
N HIS A 102 2.08 3.31 1.72
CA HIS A 102 2.51 4.69 1.83
C HIS A 102 3.88 4.82 2.51
N HIS A 103 4.06 4.19 3.69
CA HIS A 103 5.31 4.28 4.46
C HIS A 103 6.49 3.66 3.72
N ILE A 104 6.29 2.48 3.11
CA ILE A 104 7.31 1.83 2.29
C ILE A 104 7.61 2.66 1.04
N GLY A 105 6.57 3.16 0.37
CA GLY A 105 6.71 3.99 -0.82
C GLY A 105 7.55 5.24 -0.59
N LYS A 106 7.31 5.96 0.51
CA LYS A 106 8.10 7.15 0.88
C LYS A 106 9.58 6.83 1.08
N ARG A 107 9.89 5.75 1.83
CA ARG A 107 11.29 5.33 2.05
C ARG A 107 11.97 4.87 0.77
N CYS A 108 11.26 4.16 -0.11
CA CYS A 108 11.78 3.79 -1.42
C CYS A 108 12.11 5.03 -2.26
N VAL A 109 11.26 6.07 -2.26
CA VAL A 109 11.49 7.31 -3.02
C VAL A 109 12.78 8.01 -2.58
N GLU A 110 13.19 7.90 -1.31
CA GLU A 110 14.43 8.47 -0.80
C GLU A 110 15.69 7.78 -1.33
N LEU A 111 15.57 6.52 -1.81
CA LEU A 111 16.70 5.71 -2.29
C LEU A 111 16.73 5.51 -3.81
N THR A 112 15.77 6.09 -4.54
CA THR A 112 15.61 5.93 -5.99
C THR A 112 15.69 7.27 -6.72
N SER A 113 15.66 7.26 -8.06
CA SER A 113 15.50 8.44 -8.89
C SER A 113 14.11 9.11 -8.81
N GLY A 114 13.25 8.65 -7.89
CA GLY A 114 11.98 9.28 -7.57
C GLY A 114 10.76 8.66 -8.24
N GLU A 115 10.89 7.55 -8.99
CA GLU A 115 9.77 6.73 -9.45
C GLU A 115 9.66 5.43 -8.66
N VAL A 116 8.54 5.27 -7.94
CA VAL A 116 8.22 4.10 -7.12
C VAL A 116 6.72 3.79 -7.20
N ILE A 117 6.40 2.52 -7.38
CA ILE A 117 5.05 1.98 -7.24
C ILE A 117 5.11 0.89 -6.16
N VAL A 118 4.25 0.97 -5.15
CA VAL A 118 4.12 -0.06 -4.10
C VAL A 118 2.67 -0.54 -4.06
N GLU A 119 2.44 -1.80 -4.42
CA GLU A 119 1.13 -2.46 -4.34
C GLU A 119 1.10 -3.39 -3.14
N ASN A 120 0.11 -3.20 -2.26
CA ASN A 120 -0.22 -4.06 -1.14
C ASN A 120 -1.65 -4.58 -1.28
N GLY A 121 -1.87 -5.51 -2.20
CA GLY A 121 -3.22 -6.01 -2.50
C GLY A 121 -4.00 -4.99 -3.33
N GLY A 122 -5.09 -4.45 -2.79
CA GLY A 122 -5.92 -3.43 -3.45
C GLY A 122 -5.40 -2.01 -3.29
N ASP A 123 -4.39 -1.81 -2.42
CA ASP A 123 -3.86 -0.49 -2.09
C ASP A 123 -2.52 -0.24 -2.77
N ILE A 124 -2.41 0.91 -3.43
CA ILE A 124 -1.24 1.29 -4.22
C ILE A 124 -0.76 2.67 -3.79
N PHE A 125 0.49 2.76 -3.37
CA PHE A 125 1.24 4.02 -3.38
C PHE A 125 1.85 4.24 -4.76
N LEU A 126 1.64 5.42 -5.30
CA LEU A 126 2.06 5.77 -6.65
C LEU A 126 2.85 7.07 -6.65
N ARG A 127 4.11 6.98 -7.06
CA ARG A 127 4.97 8.12 -7.39
C ARG A 127 5.65 7.83 -8.72
N VAL A 128 5.21 8.49 -9.77
CA VAL A 128 5.86 8.44 -11.10
C VAL A 128 6.04 9.86 -11.64
N LEU A 129 6.88 10.04 -12.64
CA LEU A 129 7.18 11.33 -13.26
C LEU A 129 6.31 11.61 -14.48
N GLU A 130 5.75 10.58 -15.09
CA GLU A 130 4.86 10.69 -16.25
C GLU A 130 3.43 10.24 -15.91
N PRO A 131 2.43 10.63 -16.71
CA PRO A 131 1.08 10.11 -16.57
C PRO A 131 1.04 8.58 -16.61
N ILE A 132 0.12 8.00 -15.86
CA ILE A 132 -0.06 6.55 -15.78
C ILE A 132 -1.54 6.19 -15.69
N THR A 133 -1.91 5.06 -16.25
CA THR A 133 -3.23 4.47 -16.09
C THR A 133 -3.12 3.26 -15.19
N THR A 134 -3.85 3.26 -14.07
CA THR A 134 -3.96 2.09 -13.20
C THR A 134 -5.14 1.23 -13.66
N ALA A 135 -4.90 -0.01 -14.02
CA ALA A 135 -5.95 -0.93 -14.43
C ALA A 135 -6.74 -1.41 -13.21
N ILE A 136 -8.06 -1.53 -13.35
CA ILE A 136 -8.92 -2.17 -12.35
C ILE A 136 -8.98 -3.66 -12.68
N TRP A 137 -8.50 -4.48 -11.74
CA TRP A 137 -8.63 -5.93 -11.82
C TRP A 137 -9.89 -6.36 -11.07
N ALA A 138 -10.80 -7.05 -11.77
CA ALA A 138 -12.10 -7.45 -11.25
C ALA A 138 -12.35 -8.96 -11.45
N GLY A 139 -11.31 -9.78 -11.27
CA GLY A 139 -11.41 -11.24 -11.35
C GLY A 139 -11.94 -11.73 -12.70
N THR A 140 -13.01 -12.52 -12.67
CA THR A 140 -13.67 -13.11 -13.85
C THR A 140 -14.62 -12.15 -14.57
N SER A 141 -14.80 -10.93 -14.04
CA SER A 141 -15.63 -9.92 -14.68
C SER A 141 -15.15 -9.61 -16.11
N PRO A 142 -16.05 -9.43 -17.08
CA PRO A 142 -15.67 -9.04 -18.44
C PRO A 142 -15.00 -7.66 -18.52
N LEU A 143 -15.06 -6.86 -17.44
CA LEU A 143 -14.41 -5.56 -17.32
C LEU A 143 -12.98 -5.65 -16.74
N SER A 144 -12.56 -6.81 -16.23
CA SER A 144 -11.26 -7.01 -15.59
C SER A 144 -10.13 -6.67 -16.56
N GLY A 145 -9.25 -5.74 -16.15
CA GLY A 145 -8.14 -5.26 -16.98
C GLY A 145 -8.56 -4.41 -18.20
N ARG A 146 -9.86 -4.09 -18.35
CA ARG A 146 -10.38 -3.27 -19.47
C ARG A 146 -10.75 -1.85 -19.07
N VAL A 147 -10.89 -1.59 -17.77
CA VAL A 147 -11.16 -0.26 -17.21
C VAL A 147 -9.94 0.17 -16.41
N GLY A 148 -9.58 1.45 -16.49
CA GLY A 148 -8.49 2.00 -15.70
C GLY A 148 -8.70 3.45 -15.33
N ILE A 149 -8.00 3.88 -14.28
CA ILE A 149 -8.03 5.25 -13.78
C ILE A 149 -6.78 5.95 -14.30
N ALA A 150 -6.97 6.93 -15.17
CA ALA A 150 -5.89 7.79 -15.66
C ALA A 150 -5.48 8.80 -14.59
N VAL A 151 -4.18 8.86 -14.32
CA VAL A 151 -3.59 9.73 -13.31
C VAL A 151 -2.55 10.63 -13.97
N ALA A 152 -2.74 11.94 -13.83
CA ALA A 152 -1.77 12.93 -14.28
C ALA A 152 -0.55 12.99 -13.35
N ALA A 153 0.64 13.21 -13.93
CA ALA A 153 1.89 13.33 -13.17
C ALA A 153 1.84 14.40 -12.07
N GLY A 154 1.13 15.51 -12.29
CA GLY A 154 0.99 16.60 -11.31
C GLY A 154 0.17 16.25 -10.05
N ARG A 155 -0.41 15.04 -9.97
CA ARG A 155 -1.13 14.56 -8.77
C ARG A 155 -0.26 13.69 -7.86
N MET A 156 1.00 13.46 -8.23
CA MET A 156 1.90 12.56 -7.52
C MET A 156 2.60 13.26 -6.33
N PRO A 157 2.91 12.54 -5.23
CA PRO A 157 2.51 11.17 -4.95
C PRO A 157 1.01 11.05 -4.61
N LEU A 158 0.41 9.89 -4.86
CA LEU A 158 -0.96 9.60 -4.42
C LEU A 158 -1.18 8.13 -4.07
N GLY A 159 -2.30 7.86 -3.39
CA GLY A 159 -2.80 6.52 -3.12
C GLY A 159 -4.00 6.15 -4.02
N ILE A 160 -4.08 4.90 -4.46
CA ILE A 160 -5.27 4.30 -5.08
C ILE A 160 -5.63 3.05 -4.29
N CYS A 161 -6.86 2.99 -3.79
CA CYS A 161 -7.32 1.95 -2.88
C CYS A 161 -8.65 1.36 -3.38
N THR A 162 -8.85 0.05 -3.22
CA THR A 162 -10.10 -0.63 -3.59
C THR A 162 -10.59 -1.53 -2.45
N SER A 163 -11.92 -1.66 -2.30
CA SER A 163 -12.54 -2.34 -1.15
C SER A 163 -12.72 -3.85 -1.29
N SER A 164 -12.05 -4.51 -2.26
CA SER A 164 -12.01 -5.98 -2.30
C SER A 164 -10.78 -6.48 -3.05
N GLY A 165 -10.18 -7.57 -2.55
CA GLY A 165 -9.13 -8.30 -3.27
C GLY A 165 -9.67 -9.15 -4.44
N THR A 166 -10.99 -9.35 -4.50
CA THR A 166 -11.73 -10.17 -5.49
C THR A 166 -13.13 -9.60 -5.71
N VAL A 167 -13.65 -9.67 -6.94
CA VAL A 167 -15.05 -9.34 -7.31
C VAL A 167 -15.81 -10.62 -7.59
#